data_AF-A0A821VWF5-F1
#
_entry.id   AF-A0A821VWF5-F1
#
_cell.length_a   1.000
_cell.length_b   1.000
_cell.length_c   1.000
_cell.angle_alpha   90.00
_cell.angle_beta   90.00
_cell.angle_gamma   90.00
#
_symmetry.space_group_name_H-M   'P 1'
#
loop_
_entity.id
_entity.type
_entity.pdbx_description
1 polymer ?
#
loop_
_entity_poly.entity_id
_entity_poly.type
_entity_poly.pdbx_seq_one_letter_code
_entity_poly.pdbx_strand_id
1 'polypeptide(L)'
;YTERSLNEISLGGLLVAVVLRTIQFNMTRMRDKYLHTNCLAALANMSSQFQNLHTYVSQRIVSLFNLLARKHSKTLDLIQQQSKQQQQQQTLTTNTSNDHIFNEYVQDLSIIEDVMRMVLEIINSCLTHALRHNINLIYTLLYNRDIFDNYRTHASFQDILQNIDIIIIYFAEKVDKLEQRSTEYVKEALEMGAKQFPLDRLKKFPELKFKYVEEEQPEDFFVPYVWTLVYKSCNLYWSSESILIFKQQQSFISQ
;
A
#
# COMPACT_ATOMS: atom_id res chain seq x y z
N TYR A 1 8.97 -15.63 -14.25
CA TYR A 1 9.54 -15.07 -13.00
C TYR A 1 11.04 -15.00 -13.23
N THR A 2 11.64 -13.82 -13.33
CA THR A 2 13.10 -13.69 -13.43
C THR A 2 13.63 -13.39 -12.03
N GLU A 3 14.39 -14.31 -11.46
CA GLU A 3 15.08 -14.09 -10.20
C GLU A 3 16.12 -12.98 -10.42
N ARG A 4 15.98 -11.86 -9.71
CA ARG A 4 17.02 -10.82 -9.66
C ARG A 4 17.81 -11.06 -8.39
N SER A 5 19.13 -11.22 -8.53
CA SER A 5 20.02 -11.25 -7.37
C SER A 5 19.93 -9.91 -6.63
N LEU A 6 19.55 -9.94 -5.37
CA LEU A 6 19.56 -8.79 -4.47
C LEU A 6 20.79 -8.93 -3.59
N ASN A 7 21.89 -8.34 -4.03
CA ASN A 7 23.13 -8.32 -3.26
C ASN A 7 23.02 -7.27 -2.14
N GLU A 8 23.60 -7.54 -0.98
CA GLU A 8 23.76 -6.56 0.12
C GLU A 8 22.46 -5.99 0.74
N ILE A 9 21.34 -6.68 0.59
CA ILE A 9 20.10 -6.33 1.30
C ILE A 9 20.16 -6.80 2.76
N SER A 10 19.79 -5.93 3.70
CA SER A 10 19.66 -6.30 5.11
C SER A 10 18.45 -7.20 5.34
N LEU A 11 18.46 -7.97 6.44
CA LEU A 11 17.30 -8.79 6.83
C LEU A 11 16.02 -7.95 6.97
N GLY A 12 16.12 -6.77 7.59
CA GLY A 12 15.00 -5.84 7.71
C GLY A 12 14.51 -5.35 6.34
N GLY A 13 15.42 -5.00 5.43
CA GLY A 13 15.07 -4.61 4.07
C GLY A 13 14.38 -5.74 3.29
N LEU A 14 14.83 -6.98 3.44
CA LEU A 14 14.22 -8.15 2.83
C LEU A 14 12.81 -8.39 3.38
N LEU A 15 12.62 -8.29 4.70
CA LEU A 15 11.32 -8.41 5.34
C LEU A 15 10.34 -7.37 4.78
N VAL A 16 10.74 -6.10 4.73
CA VAL A 16 9.92 -5.02 4.15
C VAL A 16 9.58 -5.34 2.69
N ALA A 17 10.54 -5.80 1.88
CA ALA A 17 10.30 -6.15 0.48
C ALA A 17 9.29 -7.30 0.32
N VAL A 18 9.35 -8.32 1.17
CA VAL A 18 8.39 -9.44 1.16
C VAL A 18 7.00 -8.94 1.54
N VAL A 19 6.87 -8.17 2.62
CA VAL A 19 5.57 -7.65 3.07
C VAL A 19 4.95 -6.72 2.02
N LEU A 20 5.73 -5.83 1.41
CA LEU A 20 5.26 -4.99 0.29
C LEU A 20 4.79 -5.82 -0.90
N ARG A 21 5.48 -6.92 -1.22
CA ARG A 21 5.08 -7.84 -2.28
C ARG A 21 3.79 -8.58 -1.93
N THR A 22 3.61 -8.96 -0.67
CA THR A 22 2.37 -9.57 -0.18
C THR A 22 1.19 -8.59 -0.31
N ILE A 23 1.36 -7.33 0.09
CA ILE A 23 0.33 -6.29 -0.08
C ILE A 23 0.01 -6.11 -1.57
N GLN A 24 1.04 -5.98 -2.42
CA GLN A 24 0.85 -5.84 -3.87
C GLN A 24 0.07 -7.03 -4.46
N PHE A 25 0.44 -8.27 -4.11
CA PHE A 25 -0.25 -9.46 -4.59
C PHE A 25 -1.70 -9.50 -4.10
N ASN A 26 -1.92 -9.18 -2.82
CA ASN A 26 -3.25 -9.14 -2.24
C ASN A 26 -4.16 -8.12 -2.94
N MET A 27 -3.68 -6.89 -3.13
CA MET A 27 -4.44 -5.80 -3.76
C MET A 27 -4.75 -6.04 -5.25
N THR A 28 -4.03 -6.94 -5.91
CA THR A 28 -4.22 -7.25 -7.33
C THR A 28 -4.94 -8.57 -7.60
N ARG A 29 -4.87 -9.55 -6.68
CA ARG A 29 -5.38 -10.91 -6.91
C ARG A 29 -6.36 -11.39 -5.85
N MET A 30 -5.98 -11.33 -4.58
CA MET A 30 -6.73 -12.00 -3.50
C MET A 30 -7.88 -11.15 -2.95
N ARG A 31 -7.71 -9.82 -2.89
CA ARG A 31 -8.67 -8.86 -2.31
C ARG A 31 -9.05 -9.17 -0.85
N ASP A 32 -8.15 -9.77 -0.08
CA ASP A 32 -8.36 -10.09 1.33
C ASP A 32 -8.16 -8.83 2.19
N LYS A 33 -9.20 -8.38 2.89
CA LYS A 33 -9.14 -7.17 3.71
C LYS A 33 -8.17 -7.28 4.89
N TYR A 34 -8.15 -8.43 5.55
CA TYR A 34 -7.36 -8.66 6.76
C TYR A 34 -5.88 -8.73 6.42
N LEU A 35 -5.53 -9.38 5.31
CA LEU A 35 -4.13 -9.57 4.93
C LEU A 35 -3.41 -8.24 4.69
N HIS A 36 -3.98 -7.32 3.91
CA HIS A 36 -3.31 -6.03 3.68
C HIS A 36 -3.32 -5.16 4.94
N THR A 37 -4.39 -5.19 5.73
CA THR A 37 -4.49 -4.42 6.99
C THR A 37 -3.37 -4.83 7.96
N ASN A 38 -3.18 -6.14 8.16
CA ASN A 38 -2.13 -6.66 9.05
C ASN A 38 -0.73 -6.38 8.51
N CYS A 39 -0.50 -6.55 7.21
CA CYS A 39 0.79 -6.24 6.59
C CYS A 39 1.13 -4.73 6.71
N LEU A 40 0.16 -3.84 6.49
CA LEU A 40 0.36 -2.40 6.63
C LEU A 40 0.60 -2.01 8.09
N ALA A 41 -0.18 -2.54 9.03
CA ALA A 41 0.03 -2.32 10.46
C ALA A 41 1.44 -2.73 10.91
N ALA A 42 1.93 -3.88 10.44
CA ALA A 42 3.28 -4.34 10.70
C ALA A 42 4.33 -3.38 10.12
N LEU A 43 4.20 -2.97 8.85
CA LEU A 43 5.12 -1.99 8.24
C LEU A 43 5.09 -0.64 8.96
N ALA A 44 3.90 -0.17 9.32
CA ALA A 44 3.68 1.09 9.99
C ALA A 44 4.36 1.12 11.37
N ASN A 45 4.25 0.04 12.14
CA ASN A 45 4.95 -0.13 13.43
C ASN A 45 6.47 -0.05 13.31
N MET A 46 7.05 -0.57 12.22
CA MET A 46 8.50 -0.58 12.02
C MET A 46 9.02 0.69 11.32
N SER A 47 8.13 1.48 10.71
CA SER A 47 8.49 2.56 9.78
C SER A 47 9.41 3.63 10.36
N SER A 48 9.27 3.96 11.65
CA SER A 48 10.11 4.96 12.32
C SER A 48 11.56 4.50 12.51
N GLN A 49 11.80 3.20 12.42
CA GLN A 49 13.11 2.55 12.59
C GLN A 49 13.73 2.12 11.26
N PHE A 50 13.08 2.39 10.13
CA PHE A 50 13.66 2.09 8.83
C PHE A 50 14.87 2.99 8.60
N GLN A 51 16.06 2.41 8.64
CA GLN A 51 17.32 3.10 8.35
C GLN A 51 18.05 2.35 7.24
N ASN A 52 18.76 3.09 6.38
CA ASN A 52 19.56 2.53 5.29
C ASN A 52 18.74 1.60 4.38
N LEU A 53 17.52 2.02 4.03
CA LEU A 53 16.67 1.26 3.11
C LEU A 53 17.43 1.00 1.80
N HIS A 54 17.52 -0.27 1.40
CA HIS A 54 18.12 -0.67 0.15
C HIS A 54 17.35 -0.05 -1.04
N THR A 55 18.03 0.26 -2.15
CA THR A 55 17.44 0.91 -3.33
C THR A 55 16.21 0.17 -3.84
N TYR A 56 16.29 -1.16 -3.89
CA TYR A 56 15.16 -2.01 -4.27
C TYR A 56 13.94 -1.83 -3.35
N VAL A 57 14.15 -1.73 -2.03
CA VAL A 57 13.06 -1.58 -1.06
C VAL A 57 12.39 -0.22 -1.22
N SER A 58 13.21 0.83 -1.34
CA SER A 58 12.73 2.20 -1.61
C SER A 58 11.88 2.26 -2.88
N GLN A 59 12.34 1.64 -3.97
CA GLN A 59 11.60 1.50 -5.20
C GLN A 59 10.28 0.74 -5.00
N ARG A 60 10.27 -0.33 -4.21
CA ARG A 60 9.05 -1.11 -3.94
C ARG A 60 8.00 -0.34 -3.15
N ILE A 61 8.40 0.48 -2.17
CA ILE A 61 7.48 1.35 -1.43
C ILE A 61 6.77 2.32 -2.39
N VAL A 62 7.54 3.04 -3.21
CA VAL A 62 6.99 4.01 -4.16
C VAL A 62 6.21 3.32 -5.30
N SER A 63 6.66 2.15 -5.75
CA SER A 63 5.95 1.36 -6.76
C SER A 63 4.60 0.84 -6.27
N LEU A 64 4.49 0.50 -4.98
CA LEU A 64 3.22 0.11 -4.38
C LEU A 64 2.24 1.28 -4.42
N PHE A 65 2.66 2.48 -4.04
CA PHE A 65 1.83 3.68 -4.16
C PHE A 65 1.40 3.93 -5.61
N ASN A 66 2.32 3.88 -6.58
CA ASN A 66 1.98 4.07 -8.00
C ASN A 66 0.98 3.01 -8.51
N LEU A 67 1.13 1.75 -8.10
CA LEU A 67 0.16 0.70 -8.44
C LEU A 67 -1.23 1.03 -7.90
N LEU A 68 -1.31 1.45 -6.64
CA LEU A 68 -2.56 1.82 -5.99
C LEU A 68 -3.18 3.06 -6.63
N ALA A 69 -2.38 4.07 -6.95
CA ALA A 69 -2.82 5.28 -7.65
C ALA A 69 -3.43 4.97 -9.03
N ARG A 70 -2.81 4.06 -9.80
CA ARG A 70 -3.37 3.60 -11.07
C ARG A 70 -4.67 2.83 -10.88
N LYS A 71 -4.78 2.05 -9.80
CA LYS A 71 -6.01 1.31 -9.47
C LYS A 71 -7.12 2.27 -9.05
N HIS A 72 -6.82 3.24 -8.19
CA HIS A 72 -7.71 4.31 -7.73
C HIS A 72 -8.33 5.05 -8.91
N SER A 73 -7.50 5.60 -9.81
CA SER A 73 -7.97 6.32 -11.01
C SER A 73 -8.89 5.45 -11.87
N LYS A 74 -8.54 4.18 -12.10
CA LYS A 74 -9.40 3.26 -12.88
C LYS A 74 -10.73 2.98 -12.20
N THR A 75 -10.73 2.75 -10.89
CA THR A 75 -11.98 2.51 -10.13
C THR A 75 -12.85 3.76 -10.14
N LEU A 76 -12.26 4.96 -10.01
CA LEU A 76 -12.98 6.22 -10.10
C LEU A 76 -13.64 6.41 -11.48
N ASP A 77 -12.93 6.10 -12.57
CA ASP A 77 -13.48 6.16 -13.92
C ASP A 77 -14.68 5.22 -14.10
N LEU A 78 -14.62 4.01 -13.54
CA LEU A 78 -15.73 3.04 -13.58
C LEU A 78 -16.96 3.56 -12.83
N ILE A 79 -16.78 4.13 -11.64
CA ILE A 79 -17.86 4.74 -10.85
C ILE A 79 -18.51 5.90 -11.62
N GLN A 80 -17.70 6.74 -12.28
CA GLN A 80 -18.20 7.84 -13.10
C GLN A 80 -18.95 7.36 -14.36
N GLN A 81 -18.52 6.26 -14.96
CA GLN A 81 -19.21 5.68 -16.13
C GLN A 81 -20.55 5.07 -15.72
N GLN A 82 -20.59 4.34 -14.61
CA GLN A 82 -21.81 3.69 -14.12
C GLN A 82 -22.85 4.72 -13.65
N SER A 83 -22.43 5.79 -12.98
CA SER A 83 -23.33 6.89 -12.60
C SER A 83 -23.94 7.61 -13.81
N LYS A 84 -23.16 7.84 -14.88
CA LYS A 84 -23.69 8.40 -16.14
C LYS A 84 -24.69 7.48 -16.84
N GLN A 85 -24.48 6.16 -16.80
CA GLN A 85 -25.41 5.18 -17.36
C GLN A 85 -26.74 5.14 -16.59
N GLN A 86 -26.69 5.21 -15.25
CA GLN A 86 -27.89 5.28 -14.41
C GLN A 86 -28.72 6.55 -14.69
N GLN A 87 -28.08 7.69 -14.95
CA GLN A 87 -28.78 8.94 -15.29
C GLN A 87 -29.50 8.89 -16.65
N GLN A 88 -29.03 8.07 -17.61
CA GLN A 88 -29.66 7.93 -18.93
C GLN A 88 -30.80 6.89 -18.96
N GLN A 89 -30.87 5.95 -18.01
CA GLN A 89 -31.90 4.90 -17.92
C GLN A 89 -33.04 5.25 -16.93
N GLN A 90 -33.55 6.48 -16.93
CA GLN A 90 -34.68 6.92 -16.07
C GLN A 90 -36.04 6.24 -16.36
N THR A 91 -36.07 4.99 -16.82
CA THR A 91 -37.30 4.20 -17.06
C THR A 91 -37.39 3.03 -16.08
N LEU A 92 -37.97 3.31 -14.90
CA LEU A 92 -38.88 2.48 -14.09
C LEU A 92 -38.51 1.06 -13.61
N THR A 93 -37.29 0.54 -13.75
CA THR A 93 -36.91 -0.71 -13.06
C THR A 93 -35.68 -0.52 -12.16
N THR A 94 -35.89 -0.63 -10.84
CA THR A 94 -34.81 -0.72 -9.85
C THR A 94 -34.02 -2.02 -10.07
N ASN A 95 -32.98 -1.95 -10.90
CA ASN A 95 -32.07 -3.08 -11.12
C ASN A 95 -31.14 -3.24 -9.90
N THR A 96 -31.60 -3.96 -8.88
CA THR A 96 -30.86 -4.25 -7.63
C THR A 96 -29.42 -4.74 -7.89
N SER A 97 -29.20 -5.46 -8.99
CA SER A 97 -27.87 -5.94 -9.40
C SER A 97 -26.91 -4.81 -9.80
N ASN A 98 -27.39 -3.75 -10.45
CA ASN A 98 -26.54 -2.60 -10.84
C ASN A 98 -26.15 -1.75 -9.63
N ASP A 99 -27.06 -1.61 -8.66
CA ASP A 99 -26.79 -0.90 -7.41
C ASP A 99 -25.78 -1.67 -6.55
N HIS A 100 -25.85 -3.00 -6.52
CA HIS A 100 -24.86 -3.84 -5.83
C HIS A 100 -23.45 -3.67 -6.41
N ILE A 101 -23.31 -3.71 -7.75
CA ILE A 101 -22.01 -3.53 -8.42
C ILE A 101 -21.44 -2.13 -8.15
N PHE A 102 -22.30 -1.10 -8.19
CA PHE A 102 -21.87 0.27 -7.89
C PHE A 102 -21.34 0.38 -6.45
N ASN A 103 -22.05 -0.19 -5.48
CA ASN A 103 -21.63 -0.20 -4.09
C ASN A 103 -20.31 -0.96 -3.89
N GLU A 104 -20.08 -2.05 -4.62
CA GLU A 104 -18.81 -2.79 -4.61
C GLU A 104 -17.65 -1.89 -5.07
N TYR A 105 -17.81 -1.13 -6.15
CA TYR A 105 -16.75 -0.21 -6.62
C TYR A 105 -16.47 0.92 -5.63
N VAL A 106 -17.50 1.48 -5.00
CA VAL A 106 -17.34 2.52 -3.96
C VAL A 106 -16.59 1.97 -2.75
N GLN A 107 -16.90 0.75 -2.33
CA GLN A 107 -16.20 0.08 -1.24
C GLN A 107 -14.74 -0.22 -1.63
N ASP A 108 -14.50 -0.74 -2.83
CA ASP A 108 -13.16 -0.98 -3.37
C ASP A 108 -12.33 0.31 -3.41
N LEU A 109 -12.94 1.44 -3.81
CA LEU A 109 -12.29 2.75 -3.83
C LEU A 109 -11.88 3.17 -2.42
N SER A 110 -12.78 3.06 -1.43
CA SER A 110 -12.48 3.37 -0.02
C SER A 110 -11.31 2.55 0.51
N ILE A 111 -11.28 1.25 0.23
CA ILE A 111 -10.18 0.37 0.64
C ILE A 111 -8.86 0.81 -0.01
N ILE A 112 -8.89 1.16 -1.30
CA ILE A 112 -7.69 1.64 -1.99
C ILE A 112 -7.20 2.94 -1.35
N GLU A 113 -8.09 3.88 -1.02
CA GLU A 113 -7.72 5.14 -0.37
C GLU A 113 -7.10 4.93 1.02
N ASP A 114 -7.68 4.05 1.84
CA ASP A 114 -7.14 3.71 3.17
C ASP A 114 -5.72 3.14 3.06
N VAL A 115 -5.52 2.21 2.12
CA VAL A 115 -4.21 1.59 1.87
C VAL A 115 -3.22 2.63 1.33
N MET A 116 -3.63 3.52 0.42
CA MET A 116 -2.80 4.60 -0.10
C MET A 116 -2.38 5.56 1.02
N ARG A 117 -3.32 5.96 1.87
CA ARG A 117 -3.06 6.85 3.01
C ARG A 117 -2.02 6.22 3.95
N MET A 118 -2.17 4.95 4.28
CA MET A 118 -1.23 4.24 5.15
C MET A 118 0.18 4.13 4.55
N VAL A 119 0.30 3.91 3.23
CA VAL A 119 1.60 3.94 2.55
C VAL A 119 2.25 5.32 2.62
N LEU A 120 1.46 6.40 2.44
CA LEU A 120 1.96 7.77 2.57
C LEU A 120 2.37 8.12 4.02
N GLU A 121 1.65 7.60 5.01
CA GLU A 121 2.01 7.75 6.43
C GLU A 121 3.30 7.00 6.77
N ILE A 122 3.50 5.78 6.23
CA ILE A 122 4.76 5.02 6.34
C ILE A 122 5.93 5.81 5.74
N ILE A 123 5.75 6.38 4.54
CA ILE A 123 6.76 7.24 3.90
C ILE A 123 7.06 8.44 4.81
N ASN A 124 6.04 9.12 5.31
CA ASN A 124 6.20 10.26 6.22
C ASN A 124 6.94 9.91 7.50
N SER A 125 6.66 8.74 8.08
CA SER A 125 7.38 8.24 9.26
C SER A 125 8.87 8.06 8.95
N CYS A 126 9.21 7.49 7.79
CA CYS A 126 10.61 7.36 7.36
C CYS A 126 11.29 8.72 7.16
N LEU A 127 10.59 9.69 6.57
CA LEU A 127 11.08 11.06 6.34
C LEU A 127 11.18 11.89 7.63
N THR A 128 10.37 11.61 8.64
CA THR A 128 10.37 12.37 9.90
C THR A 128 11.41 11.82 10.87
N HIS A 129 11.53 10.49 10.97
CA HIS A 129 12.38 9.84 11.98
C HIS A 129 13.76 9.43 11.47
N ALA A 130 13.88 9.15 10.17
CA ALA A 130 15.08 8.53 9.61
C ALA A 130 15.54 9.14 8.28
N LEU A 131 15.19 10.40 7.98
CA LEU A 131 15.56 11.10 6.73
C LEU A 131 17.05 10.95 6.40
N ARG A 132 17.89 11.23 7.38
CA ARG A 132 19.36 11.25 7.27
C ARG A 132 19.96 9.90 6.90
N HIS A 133 19.22 8.81 7.13
CA HIS A 133 19.65 7.44 6.88
C HIS A 133 18.99 6.84 5.62
N ASN A 134 18.04 7.51 4.99
CA ASN A 134 17.22 6.95 3.92
C ASN A 134 17.39 7.70 2.59
N ILE A 135 18.64 7.86 2.16
CA ILE A 135 18.98 8.59 0.92
C ILE A 135 18.37 7.93 -0.32
N ASN A 136 18.35 6.60 -0.36
CA ASN A 136 17.73 5.85 -1.46
C ASN A 136 16.22 6.11 -1.57
N LEU A 137 15.53 6.34 -0.44
CA LEU A 137 14.11 6.69 -0.44
C LEU A 137 13.91 8.09 -1.00
N ILE A 138 14.71 9.07 -0.55
CA ILE A 138 14.67 10.45 -1.05
C ILE A 138 14.90 10.47 -2.57
N TYR A 139 15.95 9.77 -3.04
CA TYR A 139 16.25 9.63 -4.46
C TYR A 139 15.07 9.04 -5.24
N THR A 140 14.45 7.97 -4.73
CA THR A 140 13.30 7.33 -5.38
C THR A 140 12.08 8.24 -5.43
N LEU A 141 11.82 9.01 -4.37
CA LEU A 141 10.72 9.98 -4.33
C LEU A 141 10.92 11.11 -5.35
N LEU A 142 12.14 11.64 -5.48
CA LEU A 142 12.46 12.66 -6.48
C LEU A 142 12.27 12.13 -7.90
N TYR A 143 12.75 10.91 -8.17
CA TYR A 143 12.66 10.31 -9.50
C TYR A 143 11.20 10.07 -9.93
N ASN A 144 10.31 9.74 -9.00
CA ASN A 144 8.89 9.46 -9.28
C ASN A 144 7.96 10.56 -8.73
N ARG A 145 8.41 11.82 -8.67
CA ARG A 145 7.64 12.90 -8.01
C ARG A 145 6.29 13.19 -8.66
N ASP A 146 6.17 12.91 -9.95
CA ASP A 146 4.99 13.11 -10.79
C ASP A 146 3.79 12.26 -10.35
N ILE A 147 4.02 11.11 -9.71
CA ILE A 147 2.94 10.22 -9.27
C ILE A 147 2.06 10.87 -8.18
N PHE A 148 2.55 11.89 -7.49
CA PHE A 148 1.84 12.59 -6.41
C PHE A 148 1.00 13.76 -6.91
N ASP A 149 1.22 14.25 -8.13
CA ASP A 149 0.63 15.49 -8.65
C ASP A 149 -0.91 15.48 -8.58
N ASN A 150 -1.53 14.37 -8.98
CA ASN A 150 -2.98 14.21 -9.01
C ASN A 150 -3.64 14.15 -7.63
N TYR A 151 -2.85 13.95 -6.57
CA TYR A 151 -3.35 13.75 -5.21
C TYR A 151 -3.12 14.95 -4.29
N ARG A 152 -2.38 15.98 -4.74
CA ARG A 152 -2.07 17.18 -3.93
C ARG A 152 -3.31 17.95 -3.48
N THR A 153 -4.39 17.92 -4.26
CA THR A 153 -5.66 18.60 -3.95
C THR A 153 -6.72 17.65 -3.41
N HIS A 154 -6.41 16.35 -3.27
CA HIS A 154 -7.35 15.35 -2.81
C HIS A 154 -7.52 15.45 -1.29
N ALA A 155 -8.76 15.58 -0.82
CA ALA A 155 -9.07 15.81 0.59
C ALA A 155 -8.47 14.74 1.53
N SER A 156 -8.44 13.48 1.09
CA SER A 156 -7.88 12.36 1.88
C SER A 156 -6.35 12.34 1.96
N PHE A 157 -5.62 13.10 1.14
CA PHE A 157 -4.15 12.96 1.01
C PHE A 157 -3.37 14.27 1.14
N GLN A 158 -3.99 15.42 0.88
CA GLN A 158 -3.33 16.73 0.84
C GLN A 158 -2.51 17.02 2.10
N ASP A 159 -3.03 16.69 3.29
CA ASP A 159 -2.37 16.94 4.56
C ASP A 159 -1.09 16.11 4.75
N ILE A 160 -1.07 14.88 4.23
CA ILE A 160 0.05 13.95 4.33
C ILE A 160 1.09 14.21 3.24
N LEU A 161 0.65 14.62 2.05
CA LEU A 161 1.51 14.93 0.91
C LEU A 161 2.33 16.20 1.13
N GLN A 162 1.85 17.15 1.95
CA GLN A 162 2.55 18.40 2.23
C GLN A 162 4.02 18.18 2.66
N ASN A 163 4.28 17.24 3.56
CA ASN A 163 5.64 16.91 4.00
C ASN A 163 6.50 16.31 2.88
N ILE A 164 5.90 15.44 2.06
CA ILE A 164 6.58 14.81 0.92
C ILE A 164 6.95 15.87 -0.12
N ASP A 165 6.05 16.81 -0.41
CA ASP A 165 6.31 17.93 -1.32
C ASP A 165 7.42 18.85 -0.79
N ILE A 166 7.44 19.17 0.51
CA ILE A 166 8.52 19.97 1.12
C ILE A 166 9.88 19.30 0.90
N ILE A 167 9.97 17.98 1.10
CA ILE A 167 11.17 17.20 0.87
C ILE A 167 11.54 17.19 -0.62
N ILE A 168 10.59 16.87 -1.51
CA ILE A 168 10.82 16.83 -2.95
C ILE A 168 11.33 18.18 -3.47
N ILE A 169 10.69 19.29 -3.09
CA ILE A 169 11.09 20.64 -3.52
C ILE A 169 12.50 20.96 -3.01
N TYR A 170 12.76 20.77 -1.72
CA TYR A 170 14.06 21.07 -1.14
C TYR A 170 15.20 20.28 -1.80
N PHE A 171 15.03 18.98 -2.02
CA PHE A 171 16.08 18.16 -2.64
C PHE A 171 16.15 18.34 -4.16
N ALA A 172 15.05 18.65 -4.84
CA ALA A 172 15.08 19.02 -6.25
C ALA A 172 15.96 20.26 -6.47
N GLU A 173 15.78 21.31 -5.67
CA GLU A 173 16.63 22.50 -5.73
C GLU A 173 18.12 22.21 -5.47
N LYS A 174 18.43 21.24 -4.59
CA LYS A 174 19.82 20.82 -4.33
C LYS A 174 20.42 20.07 -5.52
N VAL A 175 19.64 19.20 -6.16
CA VAL A 175 20.06 18.44 -7.34
C VAL A 175 20.18 19.33 -8.57
N ASP A 176 19.29 20.32 -8.73
CA ASP A 176 19.32 21.24 -9.87
C ASP A 176 20.54 22.18 -9.87
N LYS A 177 21.13 22.42 -8.69
CA LYS A 177 22.39 23.19 -8.54
C LYS A 177 23.64 22.39 -8.92
N LEU A 178 23.53 21.09 -9.18
CA LEU A 178 24.67 20.27 -9.59
C LEU A 178 24.99 20.50 -11.06
N GLU A 179 26.23 20.88 -11.34
CA GLU A 179 26.76 20.98 -12.71
C GLU A 179 26.85 19.59 -13.37
N GLN A 180 27.16 18.55 -12.60
CA GLN A 180 27.25 17.16 -13.04
C GLN A 180 26.22 16.29 -12.31
N ARG A 181 25.38 15.60 -13.10
CA ARG A 181 24.30 14.74 -12.58
C ARG A 181 24.65 13.25 -12.64
N SER A 182 25.88 12.89 -12.24
CA SER A 182 26.20 11.47 -12.06
C SER A 182 25.49 10.90 -10.82
N THR A 183 25.29 9.58 -10.77
CA THR A 183 24.63 8.92 -9.65
C THR A 183 25.35 9.19 -8.32
N GLU A 184 26.68 9.23 -8.35
CA GLU A 184 27.54 9.48 -7.20
C GLU A 184 27.38 10.91 -6.67
N TYR A 185 27.49 11.91 -7.56
CA TYR A 185 27.34 13.32 -7.17
C TYR A 185 25.93 13.62 -6.67
N VAL A 186 24.90 13.04 -7.29
CA VAL A 186 23.51 13.18 -6.81
C VAL A 186 23.40 12.60 -5.41
N LYS A 187 23.92 11.38 -5.16
CA LYS A 187 23.86 10.75 -3.84
C LYS A 187 24.57 11.59 -2.78
N GLU A 188 25.75 12.12 -3.08
CA GLU A 188 26.52 12.98 -2.16
C GLU A 188 25.75 14.28 -1.84
N ALA A 189 25.15 14.91 -2.86
CA ALA A 189 24.32 16.10 -2.66
C ALA A 189 23.09 15.83 -1.79
N LEU A 190 22.46 14.66 -1.95
CA LEU A 190 21.35 14.23 -1.10
C LEU A 190 21.82 13.96 0.34
N GLU A 191 22.97 13.32 0.53
CA GLU A 191 23.55 13.08 1.86
C GLU A 191 23.86 14.39 2.60
N MET A 192 24.49 15.35 1.92
CA MET A 192 24.72 16.69 2.47
C MET A 192 23.41 17.42 2.74
N GLY A 193 22.47 17.37 1.80
CA GLY A 193 21.16 17.99 1.91
C GLY A 193 20.37 17.46 3.10
N ALA A 194 20.42 16.15 3.36
CA ALA A 194 19.71 15.51 4.48
C ALA A 194 20.30 15.88 5.83
N LYS A 195 21.62 16.08 5.91
CA LYS A 195 22.28 16.61 7.14
C LYS A 195 21.86 18.05 7.44
N GLN A 196 21.68 18.87 6.40
CA GLN A 196 21.33 20.29 6.50
C GLN A 196 19.82 20.55 6.64
N PHE A 197 18.98 19.55 6.33
CA PHE A 197 17.53 19.76 6.31
C PHE A 197 16.96 20.03 7.72
N PRO A 198 16.24 21.14 7.92
CA PRO A 198 15.58 21.46 9.18
C PRO A 198 14.30 20.65 9.36
N LEU A 199 14.38 19.59 10.18
CA LEU A 199 13.28 18.62 10.40
C LEU A 199 12.03 19.24 11.04
N ASP A 200 12.17 20.39 11.71
CA ASP A 200 11.09 21.19 12.28
C ASP A 200 10.10 21.75 11.23
N ARG A 201 10.51 21.81 9.96
CA ARG A 201 9.62 22.16 8.84
C ARG A 201 8.56 21.09 8.56
N LEU A 202 8.77 19.85 9.01
CA LEU A 202 7.84 18.76 8.77
C LEU A 202 6.74 18.77 9.83
N LYS A 203 5.49 18.67 9.35
CA LYS A 203 4.34 18.43 10.22
C LYS A 203 4.53 17.08 10.92
N LYS A 204 4.36 17.07 12.24
CA LYS A 204 4.39 15.84 13.04
C LYS A 204 3.04 15.14 12.95
N PHE A 205 3.07 13.87 12.56
CA PHE A 205 1.91 12.98 12.59
C PHE A 205 1.91 12.14 13.88
N PRO A 206 0.75 11.59 14.29
CA PRO A 206 0.69 10.61 15.37
C PRO A 206 1.61 9.42 15.09
N GLU A 207 2.17 8.84 16.14
CA GLU A 207 2.96 7.62 15.99
C GLU A 207 2.08 6.45 15.52
N LEU A 208 2.52 5.78 14.46
CA LEU A 208 1.89 4.59 13.93
C LEU A 208 2.16 3.41 14.88
N LYS A 209 1.24 3.19 15.82
CA LYS A 209 1.31 2.10 16.81
C LYS A 209 0.05 1.25 16.75
N PHE A 210 0.15 0.14 16.03
CA PHE A 210 -0.86 -0.90 15.93
C PHE A 210 -0.53 -2.02 16.92
N LYS A 211 -1.49 -2.38 17.74
CA LYS A 211 -1.38 -3.52 18.66
C LYS A 211 -2.02 -4.75 18.04
N TYR A 212 -1.39 -5.90 18.25
CA TYR A 212 -2.08 -7.17 18.03
C TYR A 212 -3.24 -7.26 19.01
N VAL A 213 -4.42 -7.58 18.49
CA VAL A 213 -5.60 -7.92 19.26
C VAL A 213 -5.87 -9.38 18.97
N GLU A 214 -5.79 -10.21 20.00
CA GLU A 214 -6.17 -11.62 19.90
C GLU A 214 -7.70 -11.67 19.78
N GLU A 215 -8.20 -12.33 18.74
CA GLU A 215 -9.64 -12.59 18.61
C GLU A 215 -10.09 -13.52 19.75
N GLU A 216 -11.29 -13.31 20.30
CA GLU A 216 -11.77 -14.10 21.43
C GLU A 216 -12.02 -15.57 21.06
N GLN A 217 -12.38 -15.84 19.79
CA GLN A 217 -12.68 -17.17 19.26
C GLN A 217 -11.93 -17.41 17.94
N PRO A 218 -10.59 -17.56 17.97
CA PRO A 218 -9.79 -17.72 16.77
C PRO A 218 -10.17 -18.98 15.97
N GLU A 219 -10.65 -20.03 16.66
CA GLU A 219 -11.10 -21.28 16.05
C GLU A 219 -12.22 -21.10 15.02
N ASP A 220 -13.11 -20.14 15.21
CA ASP A 220 -14.25 -19.90 14.31
C ASP A 220 -13.80 -19.41 12.93
N PHE A 221 -12.61 -18.80 12.84
CA PHE A 221 -12.00 -18.42 11.56
C PHE A 221 -10.97 -19.44 11.08
N PHE A 222 -10.04 -19.85 11.94
CA PHE A 222 -8.91 -20.68 11.53
C PHE A 222 -9.34 -22.08 11.12
N VAL A 223 -10.31 -22.68 11.82
CA VAL A 223 -10.78 -24.04 11.48
C VAL A 223 -11.39 -24.05 10.08
N PRO A 224 -12.40 -23.21 9.73
CA PRO A 224 -12.94 -23.19 8.36
C PRO A 224 -11.89 -22.80 7.30
N TYR A 225 -11.03 -21.84 7.60
CA TYR A 225 -10.03 -21.36 6.65
C TYR A 225 -9.00 -22.44 6.29
N VAL A 226 -8.42 -23.11 7.29
CA VAL A 226 -7.45 -24.19 7.08
C VAL A 226 -8.09 -25.33 6.30
N TRP A 227 -9.33 -25.72 6.60
CA TRP A 227 -10.03 -26.75 5.84
C TRP A 227 -10.31 -26.34 4.40
N THR A 228 -10.67 -25.09 4.16
CA THR A 228 -10.84 -24.56 2.81
C THR A 228 -9.52 -24.62 2.02
N LEU A 229 -8.40 -24.27 2.66
CA LEU A 229 -7.07 -24.38 2.04
C LEU A 229 -6.71 -25.83 1.73
N VAL A 230 -6.91 -26.75 2.67
CA VAL A 230 -6.67 -28.19 2.48
C VAL A 230 -7.51 -28.72 1.34
N TYR A 231 -8.81 -28.41 1.31
CA TYR A 231 -9.71 -28.83 0.24
C TYR A 231 -9.27 -28.29 -1.14
N LYS A 232 -8.96 -26.99 -1.22
CA LYS A 232 -8.57 -26.35 -2.49
C LYS A 232 -7.18 -26.74 -2.99
N SER A 233 -6.26 -27.01 -2.07
CA SER A 233 -4.83 -27.21 -2.38
C SER A 233 -4.41 -28.67 -2.39
N CYS A 234 -5.24 -29.59 -1.89
CA CYS A 234 -4.99 -31.00 -2.09
C CYS A 234 -5.32 -31.39 -3.53
N ASN A 235 -4.45 -32.17 -4.16
CA ASN A 235 -4.72 -32.76 -5.48
C ASN A 235 -5.59 -34.03 -5.38
N LEU A 236 -6.39 -34.13 -4.32
CA LEU A 236 -7.27 -35.26 -4.05
C LEU A 236 -8.71 -34.81 -4.31
N TYR A 237 -9.49 -35.65 -4.98
CA TYR A 237 -10.90 -35.36 -5.22
C TYR A 237 -11.69 -35.65 -3.94
N TRP A 238 -12.25 -34.60 -3.34
CA TRP A 238 -13.15 -34.70 -2.20
C TRP A 238 -14.57 -34.31 -2.61
N SER A 239 -15.57 -35.08 -2.17
CA SER A 239 -16.97 -34.66 -2.26
C SER A 239 -17.27 -33.66 -1.15
N SER A 240 -17.71 -32.46 -1.50
CA SER A 240 -18.09 -31.40 -0.54
C SER A 240 -19.23 -31.82 0.38
N GLU A 241 -20.09 -32.72 -0.08
CA GLU A 241 -21.25 -33.26 0.68
C GLU A 241 -20.84 -34.28 1.74
N SER A 242 -19.61 -34.81 1.68
CA SER A 242 -19.13 -35.90 2.55
C SER A 242 -18.10 -35.45 3.60
N ILE A 243 -17.84 -34.15 3.72
CA ILE A 243 -16.92 -33.60 4.73
C ILE A 243 -17.68 -33.49 6.06
N LEU A 244 -17.51 -34.50 6.93
CA LEU A 244 -18.31 -34.69 8.15
C LEU A 244 -17.58 -34.40 9.48
N ILE A 245 -16.31 -33.97 9.45
CA ILE A 245 -15.48 -33.89 10.68
C ILE A 245 -15.91 -32.76 11.63
N PHE A 246 -16.53 -31.68 11.15
CA PHE A 246 -17.00 -30.56 11.97
C PHE A 246 -18.50 -30.32 11.74
N LYS A 247 -19.23 -29.91 12.80
CA LYS A 247 -20.64 -29.52 12.66
C LYS A 247 -20.74 -28.39 11.63
N GLN A 248 -21.60 -28.55 10.63
CA GLN A 248 -21.91 -27.48 9.67
C GLN A 248 -22.43 -26.25 10.43
N GLN A 249 -21.58 -25.24 10.64
CA GLN A 249 -22.07 -23.87 10.74
C GLN A 249 -22.52 -23.49 9.32
N GLN A 250 -23.82 -23.27 9.14
CA GLN A 250 -24.56 -23.27 7.87
C GLN A 250 -24.25 -22.16 6.85
N SER A 251 -23.03 -21.59 6.80
CA SER A 251 -22.79 -20.36 6.00
C SER A 251 -21.49 -20.33 5.20
N PHE A 252 -21.00 -21.47 4.69
CA PHE A 252 -19.67 -21.51 4.06
C PHE A 252 -19.62 -21.95 2.58
N ILE A 253 -20.75 -22.12 1.89
CA ILE A 253 -20.76 -22.52 0.46
C ILE A 253 -21.64 -21.59 -0.38
N SER A 254 -21.56 -20.28 -0.13
CA SER A 254 -22.22 -19.28 -0.97
C SER A 254 -21.31 -18.08 -1.19
N GLN A 255 -20.17 -18.30 -1.85
CA GLN A 255 -19.40 -17.29 -2.57
C GLN A 255 -18.35 -17.96 -3.46
#